data_AF-A0A267F240-F1
#
_entry.id   AF-A0A267F240-F1
#
_cell.length_a   1.000
_cell.length_b   1.000
_cell.length_c   1.000
_cell.angle_alpha   90.00
_cell.angle_beta   90.00
_cell.angle_gamma   90.00
#
_symmetry.space_group_name_H-M   'P 1'
#
loop_
_entity.id
_entity.type
_entity.pdbx_description
1 polymer ?
#
loop_
_entity_poly.entity_id
_entity_poly.type
_entity_poly.pdbx_seq_one_letter_code
_entity_poly.pdbx_strand_id
1 'polypeptide(L)'
;MSCYWISYGRNNTMPHTLAPPKLAKEICESMHWNGSGHLATPKSIIENQLFYYLSWNHSFSGSNPAYQKLHIDGRYNRTADQWQWFDGSPIEWKFWRFSKPGNHCLMMDLRSGGAWLNIECDTYQSAYPFICEVSSLNTNYTLVSEPVDIVGKPVNHSGEVEASSVVTGANDGVFAADFAVASGFSIKYVYGSVMQWWRVDMQAVWHVSEVWLYTRKQSGDYPNEHQVWVSLANEANYESDMPNSIRCQLDNMDNQPGDILEAFCDIPAQFVIVRKPQTSTFVMAEVAVYAKKCTMNCIIYALVPQRDPMTCGIPGSLI
;
A
#
# COMPACT_ATOMS: atom_id res chain seq x y z
N MET A 1 7.50 16.08 -3.21
CA MET A 1 6.91 15.09 -2.28
C MET A 1 7.77 13.82 -2.41
N SER A 2 7.83 12.96 -1.39
CA SER A 2 8.70 11.77 -1.42
C SER A 2 7.85 10.52 -1.22
N CYS A 3 8.14 9.47 -1.99
CA CYS A 3 7.56 8.15 -1.78
C CYS A 3 8.61 7.22 -1.20
N TYR A 4 8.18 6.27 -0.37
CA TYR A 4 9.07 5.38 0.33
C TYR A 4 8.78 3.92 -0.03
N TRP A 5 9.85 3.16 -0.23
CA TRP A 5 9.80 1.72 -0.44
C TRP A 5 10.63 1.04 0.65
N ILE A 6 10.09 -0.01 1.27
CA ILE A 6 10.76 -0.76 2.32
C ILE A 6 10.84 -2.23 1.89
N SER A 7 11.97 -2.86 2.20
CA SER A 7 12.27 -4.24 1.84
C SER A 7 11.49 -5.33 2.61
N TYR A 8 10.20 -5.10 2.96
CA TYR A 8 9.31 -6.06 3.63
C TYR A 8 8.22 -6.58 2.67
N GLY A 9 7.88 -7.87 2.77
CA GLY A 9 6.84 -8.49 1.93
C GLY A 9 5.44 -8.46 2.56
N ARG A 10 4.39 -8.51 1.73
CA ARG A 10 2.96 -8.38 2.09
C ARG A 10 2.43 -9.21 3.27
N ASN A 11 3.01 -10.38 3.56
CA ASN A 11 2.52 -11.32 4.58
C ASN A 11 3.63 -11.87 5.49
N ASN A 12 4.85 -11.35 5.40
CA ASN A 12 5.99 -11.95 6.09
C ASN A 12 6.45 -11.06 7.25
N THR A 13 6.68 -11.72 8.38
CA THR A 13 7.41 -11.22 9.56
C THR A 13 8.92 -11.02 9.29
N MET A 14 9.32 -11.10 8.02
CA MET A 14 10.68 -11.16 7.54
C MET A 14 10.85 -10.26 6.30
N PRO A 15 11.93 -9.47 6.23
CA PRO A 15 12.30 -8.67 5.07
C PRO A 15 12.63 -9.58 3.88
N HIS A 16 12.08 -9.26 2.70
CA HIS A 16 12.30 -10.02 1.48
C HIS A 16 13.67 -9.69 0.83
N THR A 17 14.29 -8.58 1.21
CA THR A 17 15.62 -8.19 0.73
C THR A 17 16.44 -7.62 1.87
N LEU A 18 17.67 -8.12 2.00
CA LEU A 18 18.67 -7.69 2.97
C LEU A 18 19.93 -7.34 2.20
N ALA A 19 20.53 -6.19 2.48
CA ALA A 19 21.73 -5.76 1.79
C ALA A 19 22.66 -4.99 2.72
N PRO A 20 23.99 -5.03 2.52
CA PRO A 20 24.90 -4.07 3.12
C PRO A 20 24.58 -2.63 2.68
N PRO A 21 24.94 -1.59 3.45
CA PRO A 21 24.59 -0.21 3.15
C PRO A 21 24.90 0.24 1.71
N LYS A 22 26.08 -0.11 1.18
CA LYS A 22 26.44 0.27 -0.20
C LYS A 22 25.59 -0.42 -1.26
N LEU A 23 25.30 -1.71 -1.09
CA LEU A 23 24.44 -2.44 -2.01
C LEU A 23 22.99 -1.96 -1.89
N ALA A 24 22.52 -1.66 -0.68
CA ALA A 24 21.20 -1.06 -0.46
C ALA A 24 21.06 0.28 -1.18
N LYS A 25 22.10 1.12 -1.14
CA LYS A 25 22.19 2.35 -1.94
C LYS A 25 22.05 2.07 -3.43
N GLU A 26 22.85 1.17 -3.98
CA GLU A 26 22.81 0.82 -5.41
C GLU A 26 21.42 0.30 -5.82
N ILE A 27 20.78 -0.50 -4.96
CA ILE A 27 19.40 -0.97 -5.18
C ILE A 27 18.44 0.22 -5.22
N CYS A 28 18.48 1.14 -4.26
CA CYS A 28 17.60 2.32 -4.26
C CYS A 28 17.87 3.23 -5.47
N GLU A 29 19.12 3.39 -5.89
CA GLU A 29 19.50 4.19 -7.07
C GLU A 29 19.08 3.55 -8.39
N SER A 30 18.99 2.22 -8.43
CA SER A 30 18.45 1.48 -9.58
C SER A 30 16.92 1.63 -9.72
N MET A 31 16.23 2.16 -8.71
CA MET A 31 14.80 2.44 -8.78
C MET A 31 14.56 3.68 -9.66
N HIS A 32 14.12 3.45 -10.88
CA HIS A 32 13.80 4.50 -11.84
C HIS A 32 12.28 4.69 -11.96
N TRP A 33 11.69 5.40 -10.99
CA TRP A 33 10.24 5.68 -10.91
C TRP A 33 9.94 7.13 -11.27
N ASN A 34 10.22 7.51 -12.53
CA ASN A 34 10.12 8.90 -13.02
C ASN A 34 11.02 9.91 -12.26
N GLY A 35 11.98 9.43 -11.48
CA GLY A 35 12.95 10.21 -10.71
C GLY A 35 14.09 9.30 -10.26
N SER A 36 15.13 9.86 -9.66
CA SER A 36 16.22 9.09 -9.04
C SER A 36 15.83 8.69 -7.61
N GLY A 37 15.78 7.39 -7.33
CA GLY A 37 15.73 6.89 -5.96
C GLY A 37 17.09 6.99 -5.27
N HIS A 38 17.07 7.03 -3.94
CA HIS A 38 18.26 6.92 -3.09
C HIS A 38 17.87 6.28 -1.75
N LEU A 39 18.82 5.96 -0.88
CA LEU A 39 18.50 5.54 0.49
C LEU A 39 17.79 6.69 1.22
N ALA A 40 16.83 6.38 2.09
CA ALA A 40 16.05 7.45 2.71
C ALA A 40 16.90 8.34 3.63
N THR A 41 16.67 9.64 3.53
CA THR A 41 17.43 10.67 4.25
C THR A 41 16.57 11.32 5.34
N PRO A 42 16.62 10.88 6.61
CA PRO A 42 15.84 11.53 7.67
C PRO A 42 16.48 12.89 8.00
N LYS A 43 15.89 13.98 7.48
CA LYS A 43 16.36 15.36 7.65
C LYS A 43 15.67 16.07 8.82
N SER A 44 14.62 15.46 9.37
CA SER A 44 13.89 15.97 10.53
C SER A 44 13.46 14.85 11.49
N ILE A 45 13.06 15.23 12.69
CA ILE A 45 12.47 14.30 13.65
C ILE A 45 11.19 13.65 13.11
N ILE A 46 10.39 14.37 12.31
CA ILE A 46 9.14 13.86 11.74
C ILE A 46 9.45 12.73 10.75
N GLU A 47 10.38 12.94 9.82
CA GLU A 47 10.79 11.91 8.86
C GLU A 47 11.44 10.72 9.55
N ASN A 48 12.26 10.96 10.57
CA ASN A 48 12.86 9.87 11.35
C ASN A 48 11.80 9.01 12.05
N GLN A 49 10.80 9.65 12.65
CA GLN A 49 9.69 8.94 13.27
C GLN A 49 8.85 8.20 12.24
N LEU A 50 8.58 8.79 11.07
CA LEU A 50 7.90 8.11 9.97
C LEU A 50 8.63 6.82 9.56
N PHE A 51 9.94 6.88 9.33
CA PHE A 51 10.72 5.69 8.94
C PHE A 51 10.75 4.64 10.03
N TYR A 52 10.82 5.08 11.29
CA TYR A 52 10.69 4.20 12.45
C TYR A 52 9.33 3.49 12.46
N TYR A 53 8.22 4.22 12.35
CA TYR A 53 6.86 3.65 12.38
C TYR A 53 6.61 2.69 11.22
N LEU A 54 6.96 3.08 9.99
CA LEU A 54 6.81 2.24 8.81
C LEU A 54 7.61 0.94 8.98
N SER A 55 8.81 1.00 9.52
CA SER A 55 9.65 -0.20 9.69
C SER A 55 9.26 -1.04 10.90
N TRP A 56 8.89 -0.40 12.01
CA TRP A 56 8.57 -1.06 13.29
C TRP A 56 7.42 -2.06 13.17
N ASN A 57 6.34 -1.66 12.48
CA ASN A 57 5.17 -2.51 12.28
C ASN A 57 5.47 -3.78 11.48
N HIS A 58 6.49 -3.75 10.60
CA HIS A 58 6.93 -4.93 9.84
C HIS A 58 8.02 -5.75 10.57
N SER A 59 8.77 -5.12 11.48
CA SER A 59 9.89 -5.72 12.21
C SER A 59 9.50 -6.57 13.43
N PHE A 60 8.37 -6.31 14.09
CA PHE A 60 8.13 -6.81 15.46
C PHE A 60 7.49 -8.20 15.57
N SER A 61 7.14 -8.83 14.46
CA SER A 61 6.47 -10.14 14.45
C SER A 61 7.44 -11.34 14.47
N GLY A 62 8.75 -11.10 14.48
CA GLY A 62 9.78 -12.13 14.66
C GLY A 62 10.83 -11.72 15.69
N SER A 63 11.17 -12.61 16.63
CA SER A 63 12.19 -12.43 17.67
C SER A 63 13.64 -12.25 17.16
N ASN A 64 13.86 -12.07 15.86
CA ASN A 64 15.18 -12.00 15.25
C ASN A 64 15.78 -10.57 15.39
N PRO A 65 16.94 -10.42 16.06
CA PRO A 65 17.60 -9.12 16.17
C PRO A 65 18.03 -8.51 14.83
N ALA A 66 18.05 -9.28 13.74
CA ALA A 66 18.29 -8.78 12.39
C ALA A 66 17.19 -7.84 11.87
N TYR A 67 15.98 -7.87 12.44
CA TYR A 67 14.86 -7.03 11.97
C TYR A 67 14.69 -5.76 12.77
N GLN A 68 15.54 -5.51 13.76
CA GLN A 68 15.50 -4.32 14.61
C GLN A 68 16.47 -3.23 14.16
N LYS A 69 16.98 -3.36 12.93
CA LYS A 69 17.93 -2.46 12.33
C LYS A 69 17.47 -2.15 10.91
N LEU A 70 17.63 -0.90 10.51
CA LEU A 70 17.22 -0.41 9.20
C LEU A 70 18.34 0.45 8.63
N HIS A 71 18.77 0.18 7.41
CA HIS A 71 19.66 1.06 6.69
C HIS A 71 18.89 2.29 6.20
N ILE A 72 19.47 3.44 6.53
CA ILE A 72 19.12 4.77 6.05
C ILE A 72 20.37 5.35 5.39
N ASP A 73 20.23 6.43 4.65
CA ASP A 73 21.37 7.07 4.00
C ASP A 73 22.38 7.59 5.05
N GLY A 74 23.67 7.61 4.72
CA GLY A 74 24.69 8.27 5.52
C GLY A 74 26.00 7.49 5.58
N ARG A 75 27.12 8.21 5.42
CA ARG A 75 28.48 7.68 5.58
C ARG A 75 29.39 8.67 6.30
N TYR A 76 30.39 8.14 6.98
CA TYR A 76 31.46 8.95 7.54
C TYR A 76 32.52 9.27 6.47
N ASN A 77 32.76 10.56 6.26
CA ASN A 77 33.86 11.03 5.45
C ASN A 77 35.11 11.15 6.33
N ARG A 78 36.01 10.16 6.24
CA ARG A 78 37.26 10.13 7.03
C ARG A 78 38.22 11.27 6.70
N THR A 79 38.18 11.80 5.48
CA THR A 79 39.06 12.89 5.04
C THR A 79 38.61 14.22 5.61
N ALA A 80 37.29 14.46 5.65
CA ALA A 80 36.70 15.68 6.17
C ALA A 80 36.27 15.57 7.65
N ASP A 81 36.52 14.42 8.28
CA ASP A 81 36.16 14.09 9.67
C ASP A 81 34.69 14.42 10.02
N GLN A 82 33.77 14.11 9.11
CA GLN A 82 32.36 14.48 9.25
C GLN A 82 31.41 13.45 8.63
N TRP A 83 30.19 13.40 9.15
CA TRP A 83 29.09 12.64 8.56
C TRP A 83 28.46 13.40 7.40
N GLN A 84 28.18 12.69 6.31
CA GLN A 84 27.53 13.21 5.12
C GLN A 84 26.57 12.15 4.55
N TRP A 85 25.57 12.59 3.79
CA TRP A 85 24.75 11.70 2.97
C TRP A 85 25.57 11.12 1.81
N PHE A 86 25.07 10.09 1.15
CA PHE A 86 25.78 9.40 0.08
C PHE A 86 25.99 10.27 -1.16
N ASP A 87 25.13 11.26 -1.39
CA ASP A 87 25.26 12.30 -2.41
C ASP A 87 26.37 13.33 -2.10
N GLY A 88 26.93 13.29 -0.88
CA GLY A 88 27.99 14.19 -0.41
C GLY A 88 27.48 15.42 0.35
N SER A 89 26.18 15.64 0.45
CA SER A 89 25.61 16.74 1.22
C SER A 89 25.75 16.51 2.74
N PRO A 90 25.90 17.58 3.55
CA PRO A 90 26.16 17.45 4.98
C PRO A 90 24.93 16.97 5.77
N ILE A 91 25.15 16.25 6.88
CA ILE A 91 24.10 15.88 7.83
C ILE A 91 23.91 17.01 8.86
N GLU A 92 22.86 17.82 8.69
CA GLU A 92 22.54 18.94 9.56
C GLU A 92 21.82 18.51 10.86
N TRP A 93 20.82 17.64 10.73
CA TRP A 93 20.06 17.09 11.85
C TRP A 93 20.55 15.68 12.21
N LYS A 94 20.66 15.38 13.51
CA LYS A 94 21.26 14.13 14.01
C LYS A 94 20.42 13.53 15.12
N PHE A 95 20.22 12.22 15.07
CA PHE A 95 19.48 11.48 16.12
C PHE A 95 20.28 10.29 16.66
N TRP A 96 21.53 10.54 17.05
CA TRP A 96 22.45 9.52 17.55
C TRP A 96 21.94 8.84 18.82
N ARG A 97 22.15 7.53 18.89
CA ARG A 97 22.12 6.81 20.15
C ARG A 97 23.28 7.28 21.04
N PHE A 98 23.06 7.31 22.35
CA PHE A 98 24.06 7.74 23.32
C PHE A 98 25.41 7.02 23.11
N SER A 99 26.49 7.79 23.01
CA SER A 99 27.87 7.31 22.79
C SER A 99 28.11 6.51 21.49
N LYS A 100 27.29 6.72 20.44
CA LYS A 100 27.37 5.96 19.18
C LYS A 100 27.32 6.78 17.87
N PRO A 101 28.08 7.86 17.66
CA PRO A 101 28.63 8.10 16.34
C PRO A 101 29.95 7.31 16.21
N GLY A 102 29.96 6.26 15.40
CA GLY A 102 31.21 5.66 14.91
C GLY A 102 31.68 6.33 13.62
N ASN A 103 32.42 5.59 12.78
CA ASN A 103 33.11 6.15 11.59
C ASN A 103 32.93 5.30 10.30
N HIS A 104 31.74 4.72 10.13
CA HIS A 104 31.38 3.88 8.97
C HIS A 104 30.07 4.37 8.32
N CYS A 105 29.08 3.50 8.14
CA CYS A 105 27.78 3.85 7.54
C CYS A 105 26.69 4.01 8.59
N LEU A 106 25.69 4.83 8.30
CA LEU A 106 24.58 5.14 9.20
C LEU A 106 23.58 3.99 9.22
N MET A 107 22.97 3.76 10.38
CA MET A 107 21.92 2.78 10.58
C MET A 107 20.95 3.24 11.66
N MET A 108 19.67 3.02 11.44
CA MET A 108 18.62 3.23 12.42
C MET A 108 18.44 1.97 13.29
N ASP A 109 18.43 2.16 14.61
CA ASP A 109 18.14 1.12 15.60
C ASP A 109 16.69 1.24 16.07
N LEU A 110 15.85 0.32 15.60
CA LEU A 110 14.43 0.31 15.88
C LEU A 110 14.16 -0.03 17.37
N ARG A 111 15.01 -0.79 18.06
CA ARG A 111 14.84 -1.02 19.51
C ARG A 111 15.08 0.23 20.34
N SER A 112 15.86 1.17 19.81
CA SER A 112 16.22 2.40 20.49
C SER A 112 15.35 3.58 20.01
N GLY A 113 14.10 3.31 19.62
CA GLY A 113 13.14 4.34 19.18
C GLY A 113 13.56 5.06 17.88
N GLY A 114 14.31 4.37 17.02
CA GLY A 114 14.81 4.93 15.77
C GLY A 114 16.09 5.76 15.91
N ALA A 115 16.79 5.67 17.06
CA ALA A 115 18.09 6.32 17.25
C ALA A 115 19.18 5.71 16.35
N TRP A 116 20.14 6.53 15.93
CA TRP A 116 21.15 6.15 14.96
C TRP A 116 22.37 5.50 15.61
N LEU A 117 22.93 4.52 14.93
CA LEU A 117 24.23 3.92 15.20
C LEU A 117 25.03 3.78 13.90
N ASN A 118 26.25 3.26 13.99
CA ASN A 118 27.07 2.99 12.83
C ASN A 118 27.26 1.49 12.56
N ILE A 119 27.46 1.16 11.30
CA ILE A 119 27.72 -0.20 10.84
C ILE A 119 28.76 -0.22 9.71
N GLU A 120 29.47 -1.34 9.56
CA GLU A 120 30.34 -1.57 8.41
C GLU A 120 29.58 -1.45 7.09
N CYS A 121 30.13 -0.67 6.16
CA CYS A 121 29.43 -0.26 4.95
C CYS A 121 29.21 -1.37 3.92
N ASP A 122 30.06 -2.40 3.95
CA ASP A 122 30.25 -3.30 2.81
C ASP A 122 30.76 -4.69 3.26
N THR A 123 29.95 -5.36 4.08
CA THR A 123 30.20 -6.73 4.54
C THR A 123 28.88 -7.48 4.63
N TYR A 124 28.90 -8.78 4.32
CA TYR A 124 27.73 -9.65 4.42
C TYR A 124 27.10 -9.66 5.82
N GLN A 125 27.92 -9.46 6.87
CA GLN A 125 27.45 -9.36 8.26
C GLN A 125 26.62 -8.09 8.52
N SER A 126 26.64 -7.15 7.59
CA SER A 126 25.90 -5.89 7.62
C SER A 126 24.69 -5.90 6.69
N ALA A 127 24.24 -7.08 6.26
CA ALA A 127 23.01 -7.23 5.48
C ALA A 127 21.78 -7.04 6.39
N TYR A 128 21.09 -5.91 6.22
CA TYR A 128 19.90 -5.53 6.99
C TYR A 128 18.81 -4.98 6.05
N PRO A 129 17.55 -4.86 6.53
CA PRO A 129 16.50 -4.16 5.81
C PRO A 129 16.90 -2.73 5.51
N PHE A 130 16.31 -2.14 4.48
CA PHE A 130 16.58 -0.77 4.08
C PHE A 130 15.33 -0.10 3.55
N ILE A 131 15.34 1.23 3.60
CA ILE A 131 14.28 2.08 3.08
C ILE A 131 14.84 2.95 1.95
N CYS A 132 14.16 2.91 0.80
CA CYS A 132 14.45 3.79 -0.31
C CYS A 132 13.51 4.98 -0.29
N GLU A 133 14.06 6.16 -0.55
CA GLU A 133 13.33 7.39 -0.82
C GLU A 133 13.39 7.65 -2.33
N VAL A 134 12.23 7.91 -2.91
CA VAL A 134 12.13 8.30 -4.31
C VAL A 134 11.54 9.70 -4.35
N SER A 135 12.25 10.61 -5.00
CA SER A 135 11.71 11.93 -5.31
C SER A 135 10.47 11.75 -6.17
N SER A 136 9.29 12.08 -5.63
CA SER A 136 8.16 12.33 -6.51
C SER A 136 8.48 13.65 -7.19
N LEU A 137 8.60 13.62 -8.53
CA LEU A 137 8.56 14.87 -9.30
C LEU A 137 7.34 15.69 -8.84
N ASN A 138 7.32 16.99 -9.14
CA ASN A 138 6.09 17.80 -9.23
C ASN A 138 5.17 17.19 -10.30
N THR A 139 4.72 15.99 -10.00
CA THR A 139 3.55 15.40 -10.54
C THR A 139 2.46 16.20 -9.83
N ASN A 140 1.54 16.82 -10.57
CA ASN A 140 0.36 17.49 -9.99
C ASN A 140 -0.55 16.45 -9.32
N TYR A 141 -0.04 15.78 -8.29
CA TYR A 141 -0.67 14.74 -7.51
C TYR A 141 -0.96 15.40 -6.16
N THR A 142 -2.12 16.02 -6.09
CA THR A 142 -2.85 16.09 -4.83
C THR A 142 -3.19 14.66 -4.43
N LEU A 143 -2.91 14.29 -3.18
CA LEU A 143 -3.38 13.04 -2.54
C LEU A 143 -4.91 12.98 -2.41
N VAL A 144 -5.62 13.98 -2.89
CA VAL A 144 -7.07 13.94 -3.08
C VAL A 144 -7.29 13.35 -4.47
N SER A 145 -7.32 12.03 -4.57
CA SER A 145 -8.03 11.38 -5.67
C SER A 145 -9.52 11.69 -5.49
N GLU A 146 -10.16 12.09 -6.58
CA GLU A 146 -11.61 12.26 -6.57
C GLU A 146 -12.27 10.89 -6.78
N PRO A 147 -13.48 10.68 -6.23
CA PRO A 147 -14.24 9.49 -6.56
C PRO A 147 -14.50 9.47 -8.08
N VAL A 148 -14.08 8.38 -8.72
CA VAL A 148 -14.46 8.10 -10.10
C VAL A 148 -15.93 7.74 -10.10
N ASP A 149 -16.70 8.41 -10.95
CA ASP A 149 -18.07 8.01 -11.22
C ASP A 149 -18.07 6.60 -11.83
N ILE A 150 -18.53 5.63 -11.05
CA ILE A 150 -18.75 4.26 -11.51
C ILE A 150 -20.23 3.95 -11.73
N VAL A 151 -21.11 4.96 -11.60
CA VAL A 151 -22.55 4.77 -11.62
C VAL A 151 -23.00 4.23 -12.98
N GLY A 152 -23.73 3.11 -12.97
CA GLY A 152 -24.25 2.47 -14.18
C GLY A 152 -23.18 1.88 -15.12
N LYS A 153 -21.91 1.84 -14.71
CA LYS A 153 -20.84 1.17 -15.46
C LYS A 153 -21.05 -0.35 -15.53
N PRO A 154 -20.47 -1.03 -16.54
CA PRO A 154 -20.64 -2.47 -16.71
C PRO A 154 -20.14 -3.25 -15.50
N VAL A 155 -20.97 -4.18 -15.03
CA VAL A 155 -20.68 -5.03 -13.89
C VAL A 155 -20.77 -6.50 -14.28
N ASN A 156 -19.85 -7.31 -13.75
CA ASN A 156 -19.90 -8.77 -13.78
C ASN A 156 -19.90 -9.33 -12.36
N HIS A 157 -20.51 -10.49 -12.15
CA HIS A 157 -20.55 -11.16 -10.85
C HIS A 157 -20.70 -12.67 -11.00
N SER A 158 -20.51 -13.43 -9.93
CA SER A 158 -20.53 -14.91 -9.86
C SER A 158 -21.90 -15.58 -10.09
N GLY A 159 -22.82 -14.97 -10.86
CA GLY A 159 -24.15 -15.52 -11.19
C GLY A 159 -25.30 -15.11 -10.25
N GLU A 160 -26.54 -15.47 -10.62
CA GLU A 160 -27.80 -15.07 -9.96
C GLU A 160 -28.62 -16.29 -9.54
N VAL A 161 -28.92 -16.45 -8.25
CA VAL A 161 -30.02 -17.33 -7.81
C VAL A 161 -30.82 -16.62 -6.72
N GLU A 162 -32.08 -16.37 -7.02
CA GLU A 162 -33.18 -15.91 -6.14
C GLU A 162 -32.93 -14.69 -5.23
N ALA A 163 -33.25 -13.51 -5.75
CA ALA A 163 -34.09 -12.50 -5.09
C ALA A 163 -34.45 -11.45 -6.15
N SER A 164 -35.61 -10.81 -6.01
CA SER A 164 -36.22 -9.83 -6.92
C SER A 164 -35.43 -8.51 -7.04
N SER A 165 -34.10 -8.56 -7.05
CA SER A 165 -33.23 -7.43 -6.79
C SER A 165 -31.91 -7.54 -7.54
N VAL A 166 -31.59 -6.50 -8.30
CA VAL A 166 -30.55 -6.49 -9.32
C VAL A 166 -29.19 -6.14 -8.68
N VAL A 167 -28.17 -6.99 -8.86
CA VAL A 167 -26.79 -6.78 -8.33
C VAL A 167 -25.99 -5.72 -9.11
N THR A 168 -26.63 -5.06 -10.08
CA THR A 168 -26.12 -3.83 -10.70
C THR A 168 -26.14 -2.62 -9.75
N GLY A 169 -26.35 -2.83 -8.44
CA GLY A 169 -26.63 -1.77 -7.47
C GLY A 169 -25.42 -1.28 -6.66
N ALA A 170 -24.31 -2.02 -6.54
CA ALA A 170 -23.15 -1.53 -5.78
C ALA A 170 -22.36 -0.40 -6.50
N ASN A 171 -22.92 0.07 -7.62
CA ASN A 171 -22.52 1.22 -8.39
C ASN A 171 -23.77 1.99 -8.84
N ASP A 172 -24.76 2.16 -7.96
CA ASP A 172 -25.97 2.93 -8.25
C ASP A 172 -25.92 4.36 -7.68
N GLY A 173 -24.87 4.69 -6.92
CA GLY A 173 -24.68 5.99 -6.29
C GLY A 173 -25.44 6.16 -4.97
N VAL A 174 -26.00 5.09 -4.39
CA VAL A 174 -26.79 5.14 -3.16
C VAL A 174 -25.98 4.65 -1.95
N PHE A 175 -25.30 5.59 -1.29
CA PHE A 175 -24.46 5.34 -0.11
C PHE A 175 -25.21 5.18 1.23
N ALA A 176 -26.55 5.24 1.24
CA ALA A 176 -27.32 5.23 2.48
C ALA A 176 -27.26 3.86 3.19
N ALA A 177 -26.86 3.88 4.46
CA ALA A 177 -26.49 2.71 5.25
C ALA A 177 -27.67 1.85 5.78
N ASP A 178 -28.93 2.27 5.59
CA ASP A 178 -30.09 1.61 6.20
C ASP A 178 -31.14 1.11 5.20
N PHE A 179 -31.64 -0.10 5.46
CA PHE A 179 -32.65 -0.85 4.68
C PHE A 179 -33.98 -0.12 4.43
N ALA A 180 -34.19 1.08 4.99
CA ALA A 180 -35.51 1.68 5.15
C ALA A 180 -36.02 2.51 3.96
N VAL A 181 -35.23 2.73 2.88
CA VAL A 181 -35.57 3.80 1.91
C VAL A 181 -35.76 3.37 0.45
N ALA A 182 -35.41 2.16 0.01
CA ALA A 182 -35.67 1.77 -1.37
C ALA A 182 -35.85 0.26 -1.60
N SER A 183 -36.85 -0.10 -2.40
CA SER A 183 -37.05 -1.43 -2.96
C SER A 183 -36.22 -1.57 -4.24
N GLY A 184 -35.00 -2.08 -4.09
CA GLY A 184 -34.02 -2.24 -5.16
C GLY A 184 -32.70 -2.63 -4.52
N PHE A 185 -32.42 -3.93 -4.46
CA PHE A 185 -31.44 -4.50 -3.52
C PHE A 185 -30.20 -5.08 -4.24
N SER A 186 -29.02 -4.88 -3.65
CA SER A 186 -27.74 -5.50 -4.03
C SER A 186 -27.40 -6.71 -3.13
N ILE A 187 -28.41 -7.50 -2.75
CA ILE A 187 -28.24 -8.70 -1.90
C ILE A 187 -28.23 -9.92 -2.80
N LYS A 188 -27.13 -10.70 -2.83
CA LYS A 188 -27.14 -12.04 -3.44
C LYS A 188 -26.43 -13.11 -2.63
N TYR A 189 -27.02 -14.30 -2.69
CA TYR A 189 -26.40 -15.57 -2.37
C TYR A 189 -26.25 -16.39 -3.66
N VAL A 190 -25.11 -17.05 -3.86
CA VAL A 190 -24.96 -18.07 -4.91
C VAL A 190 -24.79 -19.40 -4.21
N TYR A 191 -25.77 -20.29 -4.31
CA TYR A 191 -25.64 -21.65 -3.79
C TYR A 191 -24.64 -22.45 -4.64
N GLY A 192 -23.58 -22.97 -4.02
CA GLY A 192 -22.67 -23.94 -4.64
C GLY A 192 -21.32 -23.40 -5.12
N SER A 193 -21.02 -22.12 -4.92
CA SER A 193 -19.71 -21.53 -5.24
C SER A 193 -18.91 -21.29 -3.97
N VAL A 194 -17.63 -21.66 -3.94
CA VAL A 194 -16.78 -21.43 -2.76
C VAL A 194 -16.59 -19.95 -2.43
N MET A 195 -16.76 -19.06 -3.42
CA MET A 195 -16.51 -17.63 -3.32
C MET A 195 -17.49 -16.81 -4.15
N GLN A 196 -18.00 -15.73 -3.58
CA GLN A 196 -18.86 -14.77 -4.26
C GLN A 196 -18.03 -13.57 -4.70
N TRP A 197 -18.27 -13.07 -5.90
CA TRP A 197 -17.51 -11.93 -6.43
C TRP A 197 -18.36 -10.99 -7.27
N TRP A 198 -17.91 -9.74 -7.31
CA TRP A 198 -18.44 -8.65 -8.10
C TRP A 198 -17.29 -7.85 -8.68
N ARG A 199 -17.47 -7.35 -9.91
CA ARG A 199 -16.47 -6.56 -10.60
C ARG A 199 -17.15 -5.45 -11.38
N VAL A 200 -16.58 -4.25 -11.30
CA VAL A 200 -16.92 -3.13 -12.19
C VAL A 200 -15.81 -2.87 -13.20
N ASP A 201 -16.20 -2.65 -14.46
CA ASP A 201 -15.34 -2.14 -15.51
C ASP A 201 -15.40 -0.61 -15.52
N MET A 202 -14.29 0.04 -15.16
CA MET A 202 -14.21 1.51 -15.16
C MET A 202 -14.13 2.13 -16.57
N GLN A 203 -14.09 1.30 -17.62
CA GLN A 203 -14.05 1.62 -19.06
C GLN A 203 -12.81 2.40 -19.54
N ALA A 204 -11.87 2.64 -18.63
CA ALA A 204 -10.56 3.20 -18.92
C ALA A 204 -9.58 2.70 -17.86
N VAL A 205 -8.29 2.86 -18.12
CA VAL A 205 -7.26 2.63 -17.11
C VAL A 205 -7.19 3.86 -16.19
N TRP A 206 -7.23 3.61 -14.89
CA TRP A 206 -7.14 4.60 -13.83
C TRP A 206 -6.01 4.21 -12.88
N HIS A 207 -5.35 5.20 -12.29
CA HIS A 207 -4.47 4.98 -11.16
C HIS A 207 -5.34 4.93 -9.90
N VAL A 208 -5.69 3.73 -9.46
CA VAL A 208 -6.59 3.51 -8.33
C VAL A 208 -5.79 3.67 -7.05
N SER A 209 -6.09 4.71 -6.27
CA SER A 209 -5.45 4.92 -4.96
C SER A 209 -6.16 4.10 -3.90
N GLU A 210 -7.49 4.22 -3.84
CA GLU A 210 -8.31 3.62 -2.79
C GLU A 210 -9.64 3.11 -3.36
N VAL A 211 -10.16 2.08 -2.71
CA VAL A 211 -11.49 1.55 -2.95
C VAL A 211 -12.17 1.43 -1.60
N TRP A 212 -13.29 2.10 -1.45
CA TRP A 212 -14.10 2.03 -0.24
C TRP A 212 -15.33 1.20 -0.53
N LEU A 213 -15.54 0.18 0.30
CA LEU A 213 -16.70 -0.67 0.25
C LEU A 213 -17.60 -0.33 1.45
N TYR A 214 -18.79 0.14 1.15
CA TYR A 214 -19.82 0.40 2.15
C TYR A 214 -20.57 -0.89 2.41
N THR A 215 -20.48 -1.43 3.64
CA THR A 215 -21.25 -2.61 4.04
C THR A 215 -22.59 -2.20 4.68
N ARG A 216 -23.51 -3.14 4.90
CA ARG A 216 -24.81 -2.86 5.55
C ARG A 216 -24.92 -3.57 6.89
N LYS A 217 -25.30 -2.80 7.92
CA LYS A 217 -25.44 -3.30 9.29
C LYS A 217 -26.52 -4.37 9.44
N GLN A 218 -27.71 -4.17 8.84
CA GLN A 218 -28.83 -5.09 9.05
C GLN A 218 -28.67 -6.44 8.34
N SER A 219 -27.75 -6.57 7.36
CA SER A 219 -27.43 -7.86 6.74
C SER A 219 -26.40 -8.68 7.52
N GLY A 220 -25.87 -8.14 8.62
CA GLY A 220 -24.80 -8.78 9.39
C GLY A 220 -23.55 -9.01 8.55
N ASP A 221 -23.29 -8.14 7.58
CA ASP A 221 -22.18 -8.29 6.64
C ASP A 221 -20.92 -7.62 7.20
N TYR A 222 -19.88 -8.41 7.43
CA TYR A 222 -18.65 -7.94 8.06
C TYR A 222 -17.64 -7.46 7.00
N PRO A 223 -17.12 -6.23 7.14
CA PRO A 223 -16.13 -5.68 6.21
C PRO A 223 -14.90 -6.58 6.02
N ASN A 224 -14.40 -7.17 7.11
CA ASN A 224 -13.17 -7.98 7.12
C ASN A 224 -13.28 -9.34 6.40
N GLU A 225 -14.49 -9.78 6.04
CA GLU A 225 -14.69 -10.99 5.23
C GLU A 225 -14.45 -10.72 3.74
N HIS A 226 -14.45 -9.44 3.33
CA HIS A 226 -14.26 -9.03 1.95
C HIS A 226 -12.78 -8.88 1.58
N GLN A 227 -12.52 -9.11 0.31
CA GLN A 227 -11.24 -8.88 -0.33
C GLN A 227 -11.46 -7.94 -1.50
N VAL A 228 -10.67 -6.88 -1.57
CA VAL A 228 -10.66 -5.95 -2.69
C VAL A 228 -9.43 -6.20 -3.55
N TRP A 229 -9.64 -6.25 -4.85
CA TRP A 229 -8.62 -6.52 -5.86
C TRP A 229 -8.80 -5.57 -7.04
N VAL A 230 -7.71 -5.32 -7.76
CA VAL A 230 -7.70 -4.50 -8.98
C VAL A 230 -7.02 -5.24 -10.12
N SER A 231 -7.45 -5.01 -11.36
CA SER A 231 -6.89 -5.67 -12.54
C SER A 231 -6.90 -4.79 -13.79
N LEU A 232 -5.99 -5.09 -14.71
CA LEU A 232 -5.98 -4.57 -16.09
C LEU A 232 -6.56 -5.57 -17.09
N ALA A 233 -6.73 -6.83 -16.68
CA ALA A 233 -7.20 -7.90 -17.54
C ALA A 233 -8.70 -8.11 -17.35
N ASN A 234 -9.39 -8.30 -18.48
CA ASN A 234 -10.78 -8.71 -18.48
C ASN A 234 -10.88 -10.23 -18.31
N GLU A 235 -10.97 -10.69 -17.07
CA GLU A 235 -11.13 -12.10 -16.73
C GLU A 235 -12.61 -12.48 -16.53
N ALA A 236 -12.95 -13.76 -16.63
CA ALA A 236 -14.33 -14.22 -16.54
C ALA A 236 -14.71 -14.93 -15.22
N ASN A 237 -13.72 -15.34 -14.41
CA ASN A 237 -13.96 -16.14 -13.20
C ASN A 237 -12.98 -15.76 -12.08
N TYR A 238 -13.53 -15.55 -10.87
CA TYR A 238 -12.79 -15.24 -9.66
C TYR A 238 -13.19 -16.16 -8.48
N GLU A 239 -13.60 -17.40 -8.74
CA GLU A 239 -14.09 -18.34 -7.72
C GLU A 239 -12.99 -19.15 -7.04
N SER A 240 -11.94 -19.54 -7.79
CA SER A 240 -10.75 -20.22 -7.27
C SER A 240 -9.56 -19.26 -7.20
N ASP A 241 -9.24 -18.62 -8.32
CA ASP A 241 -8.01 -17.86 -8.52
C ASP A 241 -8.29 -16.36 -8.74
N MET A 242 -7.25 -15.53 -8.62
CA MET A 242 -7.27 -14.09 -8.93
C MET A 242 -6.23 -13.78 -10.01
N PRO A 243 -6.34 -14.37 -11.21
CA PRO A 243 -5.34 -14.18 -12.26
C PRO A 243 -5.24 -12.72 -12.66
N ASN A 244 -4.02 -12.26 -12.94
CA ASN A 244 -3.74 -10.91 -13.42
C ASN A 244 -4.35 -9.79 -12.55
N SER A 245 -4.58 -10.09 -11.27
CA SER A 245 -5.25 -9.21 -10.31
C SER A 245 -4.36 -9.00 -9.10
N ILE A 246 -4.37 -7.79 -8.55
CA ILE A 246 -3.56 -7.41 -7.40
C ILE A 246 -4.48 -7.09 -6.24
N ARG A 247 -4.24 -7.73 -5.09
CA ARG A 247 -5.02 -7.48 -3.86
C ARG A 247 -4.67 -6.11 -3.29
N CYS A 248 -5.66 -5.34 -2.91
CA CYS A 248 -5.49 -4.08 -2.18
C CYS A 248 -5.27 -4.37 -0.68
N GLN A 249 -4.56 -3.48 -0.01
CA GLN A 249 -4.32 -3.54 1.43
C GLN A 249 -5.51 -2.96 2.17
N LEU A 250 -6.08 -3.70 3.12
CA LEU A 250 -7.19 -3.21 3.94
C LEU A 250 -6.65 -2.35 5.08
N ASP A 251 -7.35 -1.27 5.42
CA ASP A 251 -7.10 -0.56 6.67
C ASP A 251 -7.59 -1.41 7.87
N ASN A 252 -6.86 -1.35 8.98
CA ASN A 252 -7.22 -2.05 10.21
C ASN A 252 -8.36 -1.31 10.90
N MET A 253 -9.59 -1.56 10.45
CA MET A 253 -10.77 -0.91 11.01
C MET A 253 -11.50 -1.78 12.02
N ASP A 254 -12.29 -1.09 12.84
CA ASP A 254 -13.29 -1.70 13.70
C ASP A 254 -14.16 -2.68 12.88
N ASN A 255 -14.36 -3.87 13.42
CA ASN A 255 -14.93 -5.01 12.70
C ASN A 255 -16.44 -5.16 12.96
N GLN A 256 -17.23 -4.09 12.84
CA GLN A 256 -18.67 -4.18 13.04
C GLN A 256 -19.43 -4.20 11.71
N PRO A 257 -20.59 -4.89 11.63
CA PRO A 257 -21.44 -4.83 10.46
C PRO A 257 -21.91 -3.40 10.18
N GLY A 258 -21.79 -2.97 8.92
CA GLY A 258 -22.14 -1.61 8.49
C GLY A 258 -21.00 -0.61 8.50
N ASP A 259 -19.82 -1.01 8.98
CA ASP A 259 -18.62 -0.19 8.84
C ASP A 259 -18.18 -0.15 7.37
N ILE A 260 -17.39 0.87 7.04
CA ILE A 260 -16.78 1.01 5.71
C ILE A 260 -15.54 0.13 5.70
N LEU A 261 -15.26 -0.54 4.59
CA LEU A 261 -13.96 -1.15 4.32
C LEU A 261 -13.16 -0.23 3.40
N GLU A 262 -12.02 0.23 3.86
CA GLU A 262 -11.10 1.09 3.13
C GLU A 262 -9.96 0.21 2.65
N ALA A 263 -9.75 0.17 1.33
CA ALA A 263 -8.73 -0.65 0.70
C ALA A 263 -7.79 0.22 -0.14
N PHE A 264 -6.52 0.26 0.25
CA PHE A 264 -5.45 0.96 -0.44
C PHE A 264 -4.87 0.08 -1.56
N CYS A 265 -4.93 0.57 -2.80
CA CYS A 265 -4.48 -0.16 -3.98
C CYS A 265 -3.20 0.44 -4.57
N ASP A 266 -3.17 1.78 -4.73
CA ASP A 266 -2.10 2.59 -5.34
C ASP A 266 -1.51 2.03 -6.66
N ILE A 267 -2.36 1.51 -7.55
CA ILE A 267 -1.94 0.76 -8.74
C ILE A 267 -2.81 1.10 -9.97
N PRO A 268 -2.25 1.13 -11.20
CA PRO A 268 -3.04 1.22 -12.42
C PRO A 268 -3.99 0.03 -12.62
N ALA A 269 -5.26 0.30 -12.82
CA ALA A 269 -6.28 -0.72 -13.07
C ALA A 269 -7.42 -0.20 -13.94
N GLN A 270 -8.11 -1.11 -14.62
CA GLN A 270 -9.38 -0.83 -15.27
C GLN A 270 -10.55 -1.49 -14.52
N PHE A 271 -10.29 -2.59 -13.83
CA PHE A 271 -11.29 -3.37 -13.13
C PHE A 271 -11.06 -3.29 -11.63
N VAL A 272 -12.14 -3.04 -10.88
CA VAL A 272 -12.18 -3.21 -9.42
C VAL A 272 -13.03 -4.44 -9.12
N ILE A 273 -12.51 -5.33 -8.28
CA ILE A 273 -13.10 -6.63 -7.97
C ILE A 273 -13.24 -6.74 -6.45
N VAL A 274 -14.42 -7.09 -5.98
CA VAL A 274 -14.70 -7.42 -4.58
C VAL A 274 -15.08 -8.89 -4.51
N ARG A 275 -14.46 -9.64 -3.60
CA ARG A 275 -14.69 -11.07 -3.41
C ARG A 275 -14.77 -11.44 -1.95
N LYS A 276 -15.58 -12.44 -1.61
CA LYS A 276 -15.75 -12.96 -0.25
C LYS A 276 -16.03 -14.47 -0.25
N PRO A 277 -15.58 -15.25 0.76
CA PRO A 277 -15.97 -16.65 0.91
C PRO A 277 -17.48 -16.83 1.10
N GLN A 278 -18.05 -17.94 0.63
CA GLN A 278 -19.49 -18.24 0.78
C GLN A 278 -19.85 -18.71 2.20
N THR A 279 -19.47 -17.96 3.23
CA THR A 279 -19.76 -18.27 4.65
C THR A 279 -20.94 -17.48 5.20
N SER A 280 -21.38 -16.42 4.50
CA SER A 280 -22.43 -15.49 4.94
C SER A 280 -23.00 -14.70 3.75
N THR A 281 -23.90 -13.75 4.01
CA THR A 281 -24.48 -12.84 2.99
C THR A 281 -23.40 -12.05 2.29
N PHE A 282 -23.46 -11.95 0.95
CA PHE A 282 -22.64 -11.01 0.17
C PHE A 282 -23.49 -9.79 -0.17
N VAL A 283 -23.35 -8.72 0.63
CA VAL A 283 -24.10 -7.47 0.50
C VAL A 283 -23.15 -6.31 0.45
N MET A 284 -22.98 -5.76 -0.74
CA MET A 284 -22.28 -4.50 -0.91
C MET A 284 -23.31 -3.40 -1.04
N ALA A 285 -23.25 -2.39 -0.16
CA ALA A 285 -24.14 -1.24 -0.25
C ALA A 285 -23.77 -0.39 -1.46
N GLU A 286 -22.50 0.00 -1.55
CA GLU A 286 -21.95 0.84 -2.61
C GLU A 286 -20.42 0.68 -2.62
N VAL A 287 -19.80 0.87 -3.79
CA VAL A 287 -18.35 0.91 -3.95
C VAL A 287 -17.95 2.31 -4.41
N ALA A 288 -17.15 3.02 -3.63
CA ALA A 288 -16.48 4.22 -4.09
C ALA A 288 -15.05 3.87 -4.55
N VAL A 289 -14.68 4.34 -5.73
CA VAL A 289 -13.32 4.15 -6.26
C VAL A 289 -12.67 5.50 -6.36
N TYR A 290 -11.64 5.73 -5.56
CA TYR A 290 -10.84 6.95 -5.62
C TYR A 290 -9.67 6.70 -6.57
N ALA A 291 -9.67 7.40 -7.69
CA ALA A 291 -8.67 7.17 -8.71
C ALA A 291 -8.47 8.39 -9.60
N LYS A 292 -7.29 8.47 -10.22
CA LYS A 292 -6.97 9.50 -11.22
C LYS A 292 -6.85 8.87 -12.59
N LYS A 293 -7.40 9.52 -13.63
CA LYS A 293 -7.32 9.00 -14.99
C LYS A 293 -5.86 8.84 -15.41
N CYS A 294 -5.47 7.63 -15.82
CA CYS A 294 -4.11 7.37 -16.28
C CYS A 294 -3.90 8.04 -17.66
N THR A 295 -2.96 8.98 -17.76
CA THR A 295 -2.42 9.47 -19.04
C THR A 295 -1.28 8.55 -19.53
N MET A 296 -0.85 8.64 -20.80
CA MET A 296 0.10 7.71 -21.49
C MET A 296 1.26 7.15 -20.65
N ASN A 297 1.83 7.92 -19.72
CA ASN A 297 2.93 7.46 -18.85
C ASN A 297 2.53 6.36 -17.84
N CYS A 298 1.26 6.25 -17.45
CA CYS A 298 0.75 5.29 -16.47
C CYS A 298 0.79 3.84 -16.97
N ILE A 299 0.57 3.63 -18.27
CA ILE A 299 0.47 2.30 -18.90
C ILE A 299 1.85 1.63 -18.96
N ILE A 300 2.93 2.42 -19.02
CA ILE A 300 4.30 1.90 -19.04
C ILE A 300 4.66 1.25 -17.68
N TYR A 301 4.15 1.76 -16.56
CA TYR A 301 4.35 1.19 -15.22
C TYR A 301 3.59 -0.13 -14.98
N ALA A 302 2.57 -0.42 -15.78
CA ALA A 302 1.75 -1.63 -15.68
C ALA A 302 2.39 -2.89 -16.30
N LEU A 303 3.39 -2.71 -17.19
CA LEU A 303 4.09 -3.82 -17.84
C LEU A 303 5.32 -4.30 -17.06
N VAL A 304 5.65 -3.63 -15.95
CA VAL A 304 6.64 -4.11 -14.99
C VAL A 304 5.88 -4.87 -13.90
N PRO A 305 6.20 -6.13 -13.60
CA PRO A 305 5.49 -6.89 -12.57
C PRO A 305 5.66 -6.19 -11.21
N GLN A 306 4.64 -5.45 -10.77
CA GLN A 306 4.54 -4.88 -9.43
C GLN A 306 4.42 -6.04 -8.44
N ARG A 307 5.57 -6.46 -7.87
CA ARG A 307 5.59 -7.53 -6.87
C ARG A 307 5.32 -7.06 -5.44
N ASP A 308 5.40 -5.76 -5.11
CA ASP A 308 5.27 -5.28 -3.73
C ASP A 308 4.65 -3.85 -3.64
N PRO A 309 3.78 -3.57 -2.64
CA PRO A 309 3.12 -2.26 -2.48
C PRO A 309 4.04 -1.20 -1.84
N MET A 310 3.88 0.07 -2.23
CA MET A 310 4.58 1.24 -1.70
C MET A 310 3.69 2.09 -0.78
N THR A 311 4.29 2.91 0.08
CA THR A 311 3.58 3.92 0.88
C THR A 311 4.17 5.31 0.58
N CYS A 312 3.34 6.23 0.09
CA CYS A 312 3.70 7.64 -0.11
C CYS A 312 3.18 8.45 1.09
N GLY A 313 4.05 9.28 1.70
CA GLY A 313 3.69 10.12 2.85
C GLY A 313 3.95 11.61 2.57
N ILE A 314 3.12 12.48 3.15
CA ILE A 314 3.39 13.93 3.23
C ILE A 314 4.14 14.20 4.54
N PRO A 315 5.37 14.73 4.54
CA PRO A 315 5.93 15.32 5.75
C PRO A 315 5.22 16.65 6.00
N GLY A 316 4.38 16.71 7.03
CA GLY A 316 3.90 17.98 7.58
C GLY A 316 2.48 18.42 7.18
N SER A 317 1.46 17.65 7.54
CA SER A 317 0.11 18.19 7.69
C SER A 317 -0.43 17.81 9.06
N LEU A 318 0.00 18.58 10.05
CA LEU A 318 -0.68 18.69 11.34
C LEU A 318 -1.78 19.74 11.20
N ILE A 319 -3.03 19.29 11.11
CA ILE A 319 -4.18 19.86 11.83
C ILE A 319 -5.01 18.68 12.32
#